data_AF-G2PHW8-F1
#
_entry.id   AF-G2PHW8-F1
#
_cell.length_a   1.000
_cell.length_b   1.000
_cell.length_c   1.000
_cell.angle_alpha   90.00
_cell.angle_beta   90.00
_cell.angle_gamma   90.00
#
_symmetry.space_group_name_H-M   'P 1'
#
loop_
_entity.id
_entity.type
_entity.pdbx_description
1 polymer ?
#
loop_
_entity_poly.entity_id
_entity_poly.type
_entity_poly.pdbx_seq_one_letter_code
_entity_poly.pdbx_strand_id
1 'polypeptide(L)'
;MARRSDQDAALDAVYDQIPDVGCKGLCKASCGPIEMSYRERSRIRERTGITVESAAQSLKKNNLTCSALTDEGRCGAYEYRPAICRLWGASEDMPCRWGCRPTDGQPPLSARESYRLLGAANDAGGGSTSSLHNFTEADVLNAYDQRGEEAIGPASARRENIRQGEESDYFREASQDIPAAFVSPQVIGRYTTALRVLNERQQRPYA
;
A
#
# COMPACT_ATOMS: atom_id res chain seq x y z
N MET A 1 11.59 -6.23 -24.09
CA MET A 1 10.51 -6.04 -23.10
C MET A 1 10.12 -7.41 -22.59
N ALA A 2 9.97 -7.59 -21.27
CA ALA A 2 9.48 -8.85 -20.71
C ALA A 2 8.08 -9.17 -21.25
N ARG A 3 7.75 -10.45 -21.45
CA ARG A 3 6.39 -10.82 -21.86
C ARG A 3 5.46 -10.62 -20.66
N ARG A 4 4.21 -10.23 -20.90
CA ARG A 4 3.22 -10.03 -19.81
C ARG A 4 3.03 -11.29 -18.95
N SER A 5 3.12 -12.47 -19.54
CA SER A 5 3.07 -13.74 -18.82
C SER A 5 4.24 -13.91 -17.84
N ASP A 6 5.43 -13.44 -18.22
CA ASP A 6 6.63 -13.52 -17.38
C ASP A 6 6.49 -12.53 -16.21
N GLN A 7 5.94 -11.34 -16.46
CA GLN A 7 5.65 -10.36 -15.40
C GLN A 7 4.55 -10.83 -14.45
N ASP A 8 3.50 -11.49 -14.96
CA ASP A 8 2.44 -12.06 -14.13
C ASP A 8 3.01 -13.15 -13.21
N ALA A 9 3.82 -14.07 -13.76
CA ALA A 9 4.47 -15.11 -12.98
C ALA A 9 5.43 -14.54 -11.91
N ALA A 10 6.19 -13.49 -12.26
CA ALA A 10 7.07 -12.81 -11.30
C ALA A 10 6.29 -12.10 -10.20
N LEU A 11 5.17 -11.45 -10.52
CA LEU A 11 4.28 -10.84 -9.52
C LEU A 11 3.64 -11.89 -8.61
N ASP A 12 3.18 -13.00 -9.18
CA ASP A 12 2.58 -14.09 -8.41
C ASP A 12 3.60 -14.67 -7.42
N ALA A 13 4.87 -14.84 -7.83
CA ALA A 13 5.95 -15.25 -6.93
C ALA A 13 6.24 -14.23 -5.80
N VAL A 14 5.99 -12.94 -6.01
CA VAL A 14 6.06 -11.92 -4.94
C VAL A 14 4.85 -12.05 -4.01
N TYR A 15 3.66 -12.29 -4.55
CA TYR A 15 2.43 -12.42 -3.76
C TYR A 15 2.43 -13.65 -2.87
N ASP A 16 3.00 -14.77 -3.32
CA ASP A 16 3.14 -16.01 -2.54
C ASP A 16 4.01 -15.84 -1.28
N GLN A 17 4.81 -14.78 -1.21
CA GLN A 17 5.62 -14.44 -0.03
C GLN A 17 4.86 -13.56 0.99
N ILE A 18 3.66 -13.08 0.65
CA ILE A 18 2.84 -12.24 1.53
C ILE A 18 1.82 -13.14 2.25
N PRO A 19 1.86 -13.24 3.59
CA PRO A 19 0.90 -14.07 4.34
C PRO A 19 -0.55 -13.65 4.09
N ASP A 20 -1.47 -14.62 4.01
CA ASP A 20 -2.90 -14.31 4.00
C ASP A 20 -3.37 -13.88 5.39
N VAL A 21 -4.08 -12.76 5.42
CA VAL A 21 -4.56 -12.08 6.63
C VAL A 21 -6.04 -12.32 6.92
N GLY A 22 -6.72 -13.12 6.09
CA GLY A 22 -8.17 -13.35 6.24
C GLY A 22 -8.95 -12.06 6.12
N CYS A 23 -8.65 -11.24 5.09
CA CYS A 23 -9.16 -9.88 4.98
C CYS A 23 -10.70 -9.83 4.98
N LYS A 24 -11.26 -9.06 5.92
CA LYS A 24 -12.71 -8.90 6.12
C LYS A 24 -13.38 -7.97 5.09
N GLY A 25 -12.61 -7.29 4.24
CA GLY A 25 -13.15 -6.38 3.22
C GLY A 25 -13.77 -5.09 3.76
N LEU A 26 -13.45 -4.70 4.99
CA LEU A 26 -14.03 -3.53 5.68
C LEU A 26 -13.27 -2.21 5.39
N CYS A 27 -12.35 -2.21 4.44
CA CYS A 27 -11.50 -1.06 4.15
C CYS A 27 -12.19 0.04 3.32
N LYS A 28 -13.48 -0.08 2.96
CA LYS A 28 -14.21 0.89 2.11
C LYS A 28 -13.93 2.33 2.49
N ALA A 29 -14.13 2.63 3.77
CA ALA A 29 -13.85 3.93 4.36
C ALA A 29 -12.44 4.38 3.96
N SER A 30 -11.43 3.61 4.33
CA SER A 30 -10.03 3.98 4.19
C SER A 30 -9.41 3.67 2.82
N CYS A 31 -10.16 3.18 1.83
CA CYS A 31 -9.60 2.76 0.56
C CYS A 31 -9.40 3.99 -0.33
N GLY A 32 -8.16 4.45 -0.43
CA GLY A 32 -7.77 5.65 -1.15
C GLY A 32 -6.43 5.49 -1.84
N PRO A 33 -5.92 6.49 -2.56
CA PRO A 33 -5.19 6.26 -3.80
C PRO A 33 -4.09 5.21 -3.72
N ILE A 34 -4.15 4.24 -4.63
CA ILE A 34 -3.28 3.06 -4.60
C ILE A 34 -2.21 3.21 -5.68
N GLU A 35 -0.97 3.33 -5.22
CA GLU A 35 0.19 3.15 -6.09
C GLU A 35 0.51 1.68 -6.26
N MET A 36 0.87 1.33 -7.49
CA MET A 36 1.16 -0.04 -7.91
C MET A 36 2.00 0.02 -9.18
N SER A 37 2.61 -1.10 -9.54
CA SER A 37 3.37 -1.20 -10.78
C SER A 37 2.48 -1.06 -12.03
N TYR A 38 3.09 -0.74 -13.18
CA TYR A 38 2.38 -0.69 -14.45
C TYR A 38 1.67 -2.00 -14.76
N ARG A 39 2.34 -3.14 -14.54
CA ARG A 39 1.75 -4.45 -14.81
C ARG A 39 0.58 -4.70 -13.88
N GLU A 40 0.69 -4.47 -12.57
CA GLU A 40 -0.43 -4.63 -11.63
C GLU A 40 -1.67 -3.85 -12.07
N ARG A 41 -1.48 -2.58 -12.42
CA ARG A 41 -2.57 -1.72 -12.90
C ARG A 41 -3.20 -2.26 -14.17
N SER A 42 -2.36 -2.70 -15.13
CA SER A 42 -2.84 -3.28 -16.40
C SER A 42 -3.53 -4.64 -16.19
N ARG A 43 -3.02 -5.47 -15.28
CA ARG A 43 -3.55 -6.80 -14.95
C ARG A 43 -4.93 -6.67 -14.34
N ILE A 44 -5.14 -5.72 -13.41
CA ILE A 44 -6.48 -5.41 -12.88
C ILE A 44 -7.42 -5.06 -14.02
N ARG A 45 -7.07 -4.08 -14.85
CA ARG A 45 -7.90 -3.63 -15.97
C ARG A 45 -8.25 -4.76 -16.93
N GLU A 46 -7.27 -5.60 -17.29
CA GLU A 46 -7.46 -6.71 -18.23
C GLU A 46 -8.33 -7.84 -17.66
N ARG A 47 -8.26 -8.09 -16.35
CA ARG A 47 -8.96 -9.20 -15.71
C ARG A 47 -10.34 -8.83 -15.18
N THR A 48 -10.57 -7.56 -14.84
CA THR A 48 -11.81 -7.10 -14.21
C THR A 48 -12.53 -5.98 -14.96
N GLY A 49 -11.89 -5.36 -15.95
CA GLY A 49 -12.40 -4.14 -16.60
C GLY A 49 -12.26 -2.87 -15.75
N ILE A 50 -11.81 -2.98 -14.50
CA ILE A 50 -11.69 -1.83 -13.58
C ILE A 50 -10.42 -1.04 -13.90
N THR A 51 -10.58 0.27 -14.08
CA THR A 51 -9.44 1.18 -14.21
C THR A 51 -9.16 1.85 -12.87
N VAL A 52 -8.11 1.38 -12.20
CA VAL A 52 -7.60 2.05 -10.99
C VAL A 52 -6.78 3.25 -11.40
N GLU A 53 -7.14 4.42 -10.89
CA GLU A 53 -6.43 5.67 -11.13
C GLU A 53 -5.09 5.71 -10.39
N SER A 54 -4.10 6.41 -10.93
CA SER A 54 -2.87 6.69 -10.17
C SER A 54 -3.13 7.74 -9.10
N ALA A 55 -2.28 7.82 -8.08
CA ALA A 55 -2.44 8.82 -7.02
C ALA A 55 -2.41 10.24 -7.59
N ALA A 56 -1.59 10.52 -8.60
CA ALA A 56 -1.61 11.82 -9.29
C ALA A 56 -2.96 12.15 -9.92
N GLN A 57 -3.63 11.17 -10.52
CA GLN A 57 -4.94 11.35 -11.13
C GLN A 57 -6.01 11.59 -10.05
N SER A 58 -6.00 10.81 -8.98
CA SER A 58 -6.88 10.97 -7.83
C SER A 58 -6.73 12.35 -7.17
N LEU A 59 -5.48 12.80 -6.98
CA LEU A 59 -5.17 14.15 -6.49
C LEU A 59 -5.73 15.23 -7.42
N LYS A 60 -5.49 15.12 -8.73
CA LYS A 60 -5.97 16.08 -9.74
C LYS A 60 -7.49 16.18 -9.76
N LYS A 61 -8.18 15.05 -9.55
CA LYS A 61 -9.66 14.99 -9.51
C LYS A 61 -10.25 15.39 -8.17
N ASN A 62 -9.42 15.66 -7.16
CA ASN A 62 -9.88 15.87 -5.79
C ASN A 62 -10.81 14.72 -5.33
N ASN A 63 -10.47 13.47 -5.68
CA ASN A 63 -11.19 12.28 -5.23
C ASN A 63 -10.18 11.26 -4.71
N LEU A 64 -10.18 11.06 -3.39
CA LEU A 64 -9.26 10.16 -2.71
C LEU A 64 -9.87 8.80 -2.42
N THR A 65 -11.00 8.46 -3.04
CA THR A 65 -11.61 7.13 -2.93
C THR A 65 -11.04 6.23 -4.02
N CYS A 66 -10.68 5.00 -3.67
CA CYS A 66 -10.19 4.02 -4.63
C CYS A 66 -11.26 3.72 -5.68
N SER A 67 -10.91 3.84 -6.96
CA SER A 67 -11.78 3.55 -8.11
C SER A 67 -12.14 2.07 -8.27
N ALA A 68 -11.55 1.18 -7.47
CA ALA A 68 -11.89 -0.24 -7.45
C ALA A 68 -13.00 -0.59 -6.45
N LEU A 69 -13.52 0.36 -5.67
CA LEU A 69 -14.64 0.11 -4.77
C LEU A 69 -15.94 -0.03 -5.56
N THR A 70 -16.71 -1.08 -5.28
CA THR A 70 -18.08 -1.25 -5.77
C THR A 70 -19.06 -0.40 -4.96
N ASP A 71 -20.30 -0.29 -5.43
CA ASP A 71 -21.36 0.46 -4.74
C ASP A 71 -21.64 -0.13 -3.34
N GLU A 72 -21.54 -1.46 -3.20
CA GLU A 72 -21.64 -2.18 -1.91
C GLU A 72 -20.43 -1.95 -1.00
N GLY A 73 -19.40 -1.25 -1.48
CA GLY A 73 -18.19 -0.95 -0.71
C GLY A 73 -17.19 -2.10 -0.64
N ARG A 74 -17.27 -3.06 -1.56
CA ARG A 74 -16.29 -4.14 -1.66
C ARG A 74 -15.24 -3.79 -2.70
N CYS A 75 -14.06 -4.40 -2.61
CA CYS A 75 -13.05 -4.24 -3.65
C CYS A 75 -13.42 -5.11 -4.86
N GLY A 76 -13.79 -4.50 -5.98
CA GLY A 76 -14.07 -5.21 -7.24
C GLY A 76 -12.83 -5.83 -7.89
N ALA A 77 -11.62 -5.47 -7.42
CA ALA A 77 -10.35 -6.01 -7.89
C ALA A 77 -9.70 -6.96 -6.86
N TYR A 78 -10.46 -7.50 -5.91
CA TYR A 78 -9.92 -8.20 -4.73
C TYR A 78 -8.91 -9.32 -5.06
N GLU A 79 -9.23 -10.17 -6.05
CA GLU A 79 -8.37 -11.28 -6.51
C GLU A 79 -7.06 -10.78 -7.14
N TYR A 80 -7.12 -9.64 -7.83
CA TYR A 80 -6.00 -9.05 -8.57
C TYR A 80 -5.38 -7.85 -7.84
N ARG A 81 -5.56 -7.78 -6.52
CA ARG A 81 -5.01 -6.69 -5.70
C ARG A 81 -3.49 -6.60 -5.85
N PRO A 82 -2.93 -5.37 -5.90
CA PRO A 82 -1.49 -5.15 -5.96
C PRO A 82 -0.82 -5.50 -4.63
N ALA A 83 0.50 -5.62 -4.63
CA ALA A 83 1.32 -5.98 -3.47
C ALA A 83 1.00 -5.10 -2.24
N ILE A 84 0.89 -3.78 -2.42
CA ILE A 84 0.57 -2.85 -1.33
C ILE A 84 -0.76 -3.18 -0.63
N CYS A 85 -1.78 -3.61 -1.39
CA CYS A 85 -3.07 -3.98 -0.82
C CYS A 85 -3.06 -5.34 -0.11
N ARG A 86 -2.09 -6.21 -0.43
CA ARG A 86 -1.88 -7.50 0.23
C ARG A 86 -1.10 -7.36 1.54
N LEU A 87 -0.18 -6.39 1.61
CA LEU A 87 0.64 -6.14 2.80
C LEU A 87 -0.15 -5.54 3.98
N TRP A 88 -1.30 -4.92 3.72
CA TRP A 88 -2.18 -4.43 4.78
C TRP A 88 -2.70 -5.56 5.67
N GLY A 89 -2.31 -5.54 6.94
CA GLY A 89 -2.55 -6.61 7.92
C GLY A 89 -1.43 -7.64 8.01
N ALA A 90 -0.61 -7.77 6.96
CA ALA A 90 0.49 -8.73 6.87
C ALA A 90 1.84 -8.12 7.25
N SER A 91 1.90 -6.83 7.55
CA SER A 91 3.11 -6.05 7.84
C SER A 91 3.00 -5.34 9.18
N GLU A 92 4.12 -5.25 9.90
CA GLU A 92 4.24 -4.47 11.13
C GLU A 92 3.93 -2.98 10.89
N ASP A 93 4.38 -2.43 9.76
CA ASP A 93 4.21 -1.01 9.41
C ASP A 93 2.87 -0.70 8.73
N MET A 94 2.14 -1.72 8.30
CA MET A 94 0.81 -1.57 7.66
C MET A 94 -0.24 -2.42 8.40
N PRO A 95 -0.51 -2.15 9.68
CA PRO A 95 -1.47 -2.94 10.45
C PRO A 95 -2.90 -2.75 9.94
N CYS A 96 -3.68 -3.82 9.89
CA CYS A 96 -5.10 -3.70 9.51
C CYS A 96 -5.91 -3.14 10.68
N ARG A 97 -6.59 -2.00 10.45
CA ARG A 97 -7.53 -1.39 11.41
C ARG A 97 -8.79 -2.22 11.74
N TRP A 98 -8.91 -3.42 11.21
CA TRP A 98 -10.03 -4.34 11.52
C TRP A 98 -9.52 -5.63 12.18
N GLY A 99 -8.26 -5.60 12.63
CA GLY A 99 -7.59 -6.71 13.29
C GLY A 99 -7.30 -7.88 12.35
N CYS A 100 -7.28 -7.67 11.03
CA CYS A 100 -6.83 -8.72 10.11
C CYS A 100 -5.33 -8.92 10.30
N ARG A 101 -4.91 -10.18 10.49
CA ARG A 101 -3.54 -10.60 10.81
C ARG A 101 -3.28 -11.94 10.11
N PRO A 102 -2.01 -12.32 9.88
CA PRO A 102 -1.70 -13.61 9.26
C PRO A 102 -2.45 -14.77 9.93
N THR A 103 -3.17 -15.54 9.13
CA THR A 103 -4.17 -16.53 9.59
C THR A 103 -3.54 -17.77 10.23
N ASP A 104 -2.33 -18.14 9.81
CA ASP A 104 -1.61 -19.33 10.29
C ASP A 104 -0.75 -19.06 11.55
N GLY A 105 -1.01 -17.97 12.27
CA GLY A 105 -0.24 -17.58 13.45
C GLY A 105 1.20 -17.12 13.14
N GLN A 106 1.53 -16.95 11.87
CA GLN A 106 2.79 -16.34 11.47
C GLN A 106 2.86 -14.89 11.99
N PRO A 107 4.05 -14.42 12.41
CA PRO A 107 4.20 -13.00 12.71
C PRO A 107 3.97 -12.16 11.44
N PRO A 108 3.53 -10.90 11.60
CA PRO A 108 3.56 -9.97 10.48
C PRO A 108 4.99 -9.81 9.95
N LEU A 109 5.11 -9.52 8.66
CA LEU A 109 6.36 -9.20 8.01
C LEU A 109 6.99 -7.96 8.63
N SER A 110 8.30 -8.01 8.81
CA SER A 110 9.07 -6.85 9.23
C SER A 110 8.97 -5.72 8.20
N ALA A 111 9.34 -4.52 8.63
CA ALA A 111 9.50 -3.38 7.74
C ALA A 111 10.46 -3.68 6.57
N ARG A 112 11.60 -4.34 6.81
CA ARG A 112 12.56 -4.65 5.76
C ARG A 112 11.94 -5.58 4.71
N GLU A 113 11.26 -6.62 5.14
CA GLU A 113 10.61 -7.59 4.24
C GLU A 113 9.46 -6.97 3.45
N SER A 114 8.62 -6.19 4.12
CA SER A 114 7.45 -5.53 3.50
C SER A 114 7.87 -4.60 2.35
N TYR A 115 8.89 -3.76 2.59
CA TYR A 115 9.37 -2.81 1.59
C TYR A 115 10.18 -3.50 0.50
N ARG A 116 10.92 -4.56 0.83
CA ARG A 116 11.61 -5.41 -0.16
C ARG A 116 10.58 -6.00 -1.15
N LEU A 117 9.48 -6.55 -0.64
CA LEU A 117 8.41 -7.12 -1.49
C LEU A 117 7.70 -6.06 -2.34
N LEU A 118 7.52 -4.83 -1.84
CA LEU A 118 7.04 -3.72 -2.68
C LEU A 118 8.02 -3.37 -3.80
N GLY A 119 9.33 -3.36 -3.52
CA GLY A 119 10.37 -3.15 -4.52
C GLY A 119 10.39 -4.27 -5.56
N ALA A 120 10.29 -5.52 -5.13
CA ALA A 120 10.22 -6.68 -6.01
C ALA A 120 8.96 -6.67 -6.90
N ALA A 121 7.81 -6.26 -6.36
CA ALA A 121 6.59 -6.09 -7.14
C ALA A 121 6.74 -4.97 -8.19
N ASN A 122 7.41 -3.87 -7.85
CA ASN A 122 7.74 -2.82 -8.81
C ASN A 122 8.65 -3.37 -9.92
N ASP A 123 9.72 -4.09 -9.58
CA ASP A 123 10.66 -4.67 -10.56
C ASP A 123 9.95 -5.63 -11.51
N ALA A 124 9.18 -6.59 -10.96
CA ALA A 124 8.40 -7.55 -11.73
C ALA A 124 7.37 -6.85 -12.64
N GLY A 125 6.72 -5.81 -12.13
CA GLY A 125 5.65 -5.11 -12.81
C GLY A 125 6.07 -4.01 -13.77
N GLY A 126 7.39 -3.80 -13.97
CA GLY A 126 7.92 -2.78 -14.88
C GLY A 126 7.93 -1.36 -14.32
N GLY A 127 7.98 -1.23 -13.00
CA GLY A 127 8.05 0.01 -12.24
C GLY A 127 6.71 0.65 -11.90
N SER A 128 6.73 1.66 -11.03
CA SER A 128 5.55 2.43 -10.61
C SER A 128 5.01 3.34 -11.73
N THR A 129 3.70 3.56 -11.71
CA THR A 129 3.03 4.49 -12.63
C THR A 129 3.44 5.96 -12.49
N SER A 130 4.24 6.30 -11.48
CA SER A 130 4.89 7.60 -11.36
C SER A 130 6.41 7.44 -11.39
N SER A 131 7.05 7.94 -12.45
CA SER A 131 8.52 7.89 -12.63
C SER A 131 9.31 8.60 -11.53
N LEU A 132 8.66 9.49 -10.77
CA LEU A 132 9.25 10.18 -9.61
C LEU A 132 9.32 9.31 -8.34
N HIS A 133 8.73 8.11 -8.37
CA HIS A 133 8.49 7.26 -7.19
C HIS A 133 8.76 5.78 -7.48
N ASN A 134 9.52 5.49 -8.54
CA ASN A 134 9.93 4.13 -8.84
C ASN A 134 11.12 3.76 -7.95
N PHE A 135 10.93 2.77 -7.08
CA PHE A 135 12.01 2.17 -6.30
C PHE A 135 12.02 0.67 -6.54
N THR A 136 13.22 0.10 -6.60
CA THR A 136 13.48 -1.32 -6.86
C THR A 136 13.70 -2.08 -5.56
N GLU A 137 13.71 -3.41 -5.61
CA GLU A 137 14.14 -4.24 -4.48
C GLU A 137 15.58 -3.89 -4.06
N ALA A 138 16.47 -3.69 -5.03
CA ALA A 138 17.86 -3.34 -4.80
C ALA A 138 18.00 -1.99 -4.08
N ASP A 139 17.20 -0.98 -4.42
CA ASP A 139 17.20 0.32 -3.73
C ASP A 139 16.84 0.17 -2.26
N VAL A 140 15.85 -0.68 -1.95
CA VAL A 140 15.43 -0.96 -0.58
C VAL A 140 16.56 -1.66 0.18
N LEU A 141 17.12 -2.73 -0.37
CA LEU A 141 18.20 -3.48 0.27
C LEU A 141 19.43 -2.59 0.53
N ASN A 142 19.85 -1.81 -0.47
CA ASN A 142 20.96 -0.87 -0.33
C ASN A 142 20.68 0.18 0.76
N ALA A 143 19.46 0.71 0.83
CA ALA A 143 19.10 1.69 1.85
C ALA A 143 19.17 1.08 3.26
N TYR A 144 18.70 -0.17 3.42
CA TYR A 144 18.77 -0.89 4.69
C TYR A 144 20.21 -1.28 5.07
N ASP A 145 21.06 -1.63 4.11
CA ASP A 145 22.46 -1.95 4.39
C ASP A 145 23.24 -0.71 4.84
N GLN A 146 22.87 0.48 4.34
CA GLN A 146 23.50 1.74 4.72
C GLN A 146 22.95 2.35 6.02
N ARG A 147 21.64 2.23 6.27
CA ARG A 147 20.93 2.98 7.33
C ARG A 147 20.19 2.10 8.33
N GLY A 148 20.18 0.78 8.16
CA GLY A 148 19.40 -0.12 9.00
C GLY A 148 17.91 0.22 8.98
N GLU A 149 17.23 0.11 10.13
CA GLU A 149 15.80 0.41 10.28
C GLU A 149 15.41 1.86 9.94
N GLU A 150 16.37 2.78 9.90
CA GLU A 150 16.17 4.19 9.56
C GLU A 150 16.05 4.42 8.05
N ALA A 151 16.27 3.39 7.23
CA ALA A 151 16.21 3.45 5.77
C ALA A 151 14.88 3.97 5.22
N ILE A 152 13.79 3.71 5.95
CA ILE A 152 12.42 4.09 5.58
C ILE A 152 11.88 5.23 6.45
N GLY A 153 12.74 5.90 7.22
CA GLY A 153 12.40 6.93 8.18
C GLY A 153 12.60 6.47 9.63
N PRO A 154 12.50 7.39 10.62
CA PRO A 154 12.86 7.08 12.00
C PRO A 154 12.03 5.94 12.59
N ALA A 155 12.69 4.89 13.09
CA ALA A 155 12.03 3.72 13.65
C ALA A 155 11.17 4.09 14.88
N SER A 156 11.66 5.00 15.72
CA SER A 156 10.90 5.53 16.86
C SER A 156 9.61 6.24 16.44
N ALA A 157 9.66 7.01 15.36
CA ALA A 157 8.47 7.66 14.81
C ALA A 157 7.48 6.62 14.27
N ARG A 158 7.95 5.61 13.51
CA ARG A 158 7.07 4.53 13.00
C ARG A 158 6.39 3.77 14.15
N ARG A 159 7.16 3.34 15.15
CA ARG A 159 6.64 2.61 16.32
C ARG A 159 5.67 3.45 17.15
N GLU A 160 5.99 4.73 17.38
CA GLU A 160 5.09 5.64 18.12
C GLU A 160 3.77 5.82 17.39
N ASN A 161 3.77 5.92 16.06
CA ASN A 161 2.53 6.05 15.31
C ASN A 161 1.69 4.77 15.32
N ILE A 162 2.33 3.60 15.24
CA ILE A 162 1.64 2.32 15.41
C ILE A 162 1.03 2.26 16.81
N ARG A 163 1.80 2.59 17.84
CA ARG A 163 1.36 2.61 19.24
C ARG A 163 0.21 3.60 19.47
N GLN A 164 0.30 4.81 18.95
CA GLN A 164 -0.80 5.78 18.97
C GLN A 164 -2.02 5.23 18.23
N GLY A 165 -1.83 4.46 17.16
CA GLY A 165 -2.91 3.73 16.49
C GLY A 165 -3.48 2.55 17.29
N GLU A 166 -2.74 1.99 18.24
CA GLU A 166 -3.23 0.92 19.11
C GLU A 166 -3.88 1.46 20.39
N GLU A 167 -3.36 2.58 20.91
CA GLU A 167 -3.78 3.20 22.17
C GLU A 167 -4.86 4.27 22.03
N SER A 168 -4.95 4.94 20.87
CA SER A 168 -6.09 5.82 20.59
C SER A 168 -7.27 4.99 20.12
N ASP A 169 -8.46 5.60 20.14
CA ASP A 169 -9.64 5.05 19.48
C ASP A 169 -9.45 5.05 17.94
N TYR A 170 -8.23 5.01 17.39
CA TYR A 170 -7.84 4.84 15.98
C TYR A 170 -8.65 3.78 15.22
N PHE A 171 -9.12 2.74 15.93
CA PHE A 171 -10.03 1.75 15.38
C PHE A 171 -11.47 2.29 15.18
N ARG A 172 -11.90 3.31 15.94
CA ARG A 172 -13.22 3.97 15.96
C ARG A 172 -13.28 5.45 15.50
N GLU A 173 -12.29 6.32 15.72
CA GLU A 173 -12.46 7.80 15.71
C GLU A 173 -11.64 8.60 14.67
N ALA A 174 -10.99 7.94 13.71
CA ALA A 174 -10.52 8.55 12.46
C ALA A 174 -9.38 9.60 12.51
N SER A 175 -8.25 9.25 11.88
CA SER A 175 -7.65 10.09 10.84
C SER A 175 -6.76 9.23 9.95
N GLN A 176 -6.94 9.32 8.64
CA GLN A 176 -6.13 8.61 7.65
C GLN A 176 -4.77 9.27 7.41
N ASP A 177 -4.28 10.08 8.33
CA ASP A 177 -3.09 10.89 8.06
C ASP A 177 -1.80 10.08 7.97
N ILE A 178 -1.85 8.78 8.25
CA ILE A 178 -0.64 8.01 8.48
C ILE A 178 -0.73 6.56 8.01
N PRO A 179 -0.92 6.34 6.70
CA PRO A 179 -0.07 5.32 6.06
C PRO A 179 0.75 5.87 4.90
N ALA A 180 0.28 6.95 4.30
CA ALA A 180 1.02 7.62 3.27
C ALA A 180 2.33 8.16 3.88
N ALA A 181 2.30 8.81 5.05
CA ALA A 181 3.51 9.45 5.60
C ALA A 181 4.67 8.51 5.99
N PHE A 182 4.49 7.18 5.99
CA PHE A 182 5.48 6.20 6.53
C PHE A 182 6.41 5.55 5.52
N VAL A 183 6.23 5.85 4.26
CA VAL A 183 7.17 5.52 3.20
C VAL A 183 7.99 6.79 3.03
N SER A 184 9.22 6.78 3.57
CA SER A 184 10.23 7.86 3.54
C SER A 184 9.88 9.04 2.62
N PRO A 185 10.02 10.31 3.08
CA PRO A 185 9.84 11.48 2.23
C PRO A 185 10.60 11.43 0.90
N GLN A 186 11.67 10.63 0.85
CA GLN A 186 12.55 10.43 -0.29
C GLN A 186 12.02 9.41 -1.32
N VAL A 187 11.07 8.55 -0.97
CA VAL A 187 10.50 7.52 -1.87
C VAL A 187 9.04 7.81 -2.21
N ILE A 188 8.19 8.22 -1.25
CA ILE A 188 6.74 8.43 -1.47
C ILE A 188 6.23 9.79 -0.95
N GLY A 189 7.07 10.62 -0.32
CA GLY A 189 6.69 11.86 0.40
C GLY A 189 5.83 12.92 -0.28
N ARG A 190 5.80 12.97 -1.63
CA ARG A 190 5.02 13.98 -2.35
C ARG A 190 3.53 13.67 -2.39
N TYR A 191 3.16 12.40 -2.56
CA TYR A 191 1.75 12.00 -2.51
C TYR A 191 1.22 12.08 -1.09
N THR A 192 2.06 11.81 -0.10
CA THR A 192 1.62 11.61 1.27
C THR A 192 1.25 12.93 1.92
N THR A 193 2.05 13.96 1.65
CA THR A 193 1.75 15.34 2.05
C THR A 193 0.53 15.90 1.30
N ALA A 194 0.43 15.68 -0.01
CA ALA A 194 -0.71 16.14 -0.81
C ALA A 194 -2.02 15.43 -0.43
N LEU A 195 -1.95 14.12 -0.15
CA LEU A 195 -3.07 13.30 0.32
C LEU A 195 -3.52 13.72 1.72
N ARG A 196 -2.58 14.01 2.64
CA ARG A 196 -2.88 14.56 3.97
C ARG A 196 -3.66 15.89 3.85
N VAL A 197 -3.10 16.86 3.13
CA VAL A 197 -3.74 18.18 2.95
C VAL A 197 -5.12 18.07 2.30
N LEU A 198 -5.31 17.14 1.35
CA LEU A 198 -6.61 16.92 0.73
C LEU A 198 -7.59 16.16 1.63
N ASN A 199 -7.13 15.18 2.41
CA ASN A 199 -7.96 14.52 3.43
C ASN A 199 -8.48 15.53 4.46
N GLU A 200 -7.60 16.40 4.99
CA GLU A 200 -7.94 17.51 5.89
C GLU A 200 -8.99 18.44 5.25
N ARG A 201 -8.80 18.81 3.98
CA ARG A 201 -9.73 19.70 3.23
C ARG A 201 -11.07 19.06 2.93
N GLN A 202 -11.11 17.78 2.60
CA GLN A 202 -12.35 17.06 2.27
C GLN A 202 -13.16 16.70 3.51
N GLN A 203 -12.65 17.03 4.72
CA GLN A 203 -13.28 16.75 6.00
C GLN A 203 -13.83 15.33 6.09
N ARG A 204 -13.22 14.34 5.40
CA ARG A 204 -13.81 13.00 5.19
C ARG A 204 -14.22 12.43 6.54
N PRO A 205 -15.50 12.54 6.95
CA PRO A 205 -15.92 12.11 8.26
C PRO A 205 -16.14 10.63 8.11
N TYR A 206 -15.37 9.84 8.84
CA TYR A 206 -15.60 8.41 8.90
C TYR A 206 -16.69 8.15 9.91
N ALA A 207 -17.90 7.91 9.41
CA ALA A 207 -18.96 7.28 10.18
C ALA A 207 -18.57 5.83 10.54
#